data_AF-A0A3N5HYQ1-F1
#
_entry.id   AF-A0A3N5HYQ1-F1
#
_cell.length_a   1.000
_cell.length_b   1.000
_cell.length_c   1.000
_cell.angle_alpha   90.00
_cell.angle_beta   90.00
_cell.angle_gamma   90.00
#
_symmetry.space_group_name_H-M   'P 1'
#
loop_
_entity.id
_entity.type
_entity.pdbx_description
1 polymer ?
#
loop_
_entity_poly.entity_id
_entity_poly.type
_entity_poly.pdbx_seq_one_letter_code
_entity_poly.pdbx_strand_id
1 'polypeptide(L)'
;MMNNHRIHRVAKLTGLSKDVIRVWERRFGILQPTRGANRYRNYSDEDVALLRFLKEQLDAGGSIGELAKLGREELLGRARASAPRVSFVDNTFSRLLRELLSALNPFNRVIFEKRLNGAVAVVPFEEALHGILLPLQEQVGQLWHESHIDVAIEHYVTKHIQQKIFSAMNQLPVAEFGAKVVVACPPGEEHDIAALTVTYRCRVRGCRVYHLGANVPIASLTNLCGRVEPDLTIMSFPLALSDDMATELIQALADEVSPVSNLAVGGHGAIAMRDVFERSHIEVLEDFAALDHKLDRLMRQPLSRA
;
A
#
# COMPACT_ATOMS: atom_id res chain seq x y z
N MET A 1 -8.15 7.12 9.37
CA MET A 1 -8.04 7.75 10.70
C MET A 1 -7.13 8.97 10.58
N MET A 2 -7.45 10.10 11.21
CA MET A 2 -6.63 11.31 11.15
C MET A 2 -5.32 11.08 11.92
N ASN A 3 -4.17 11.08 11.24
CA ASN A 3 -2.88 10.99 11.93
C ASN A 3 -2.56 12.32 12.61
N ASN A 4 -2.01 12.23 13.82
CA ASN A 4 -1.66 13.37 14.65
C ASN A 4 -0.13 13.45 14.82
N HIS A 5 0.46 14.59 14.47
CA HIS A 5 1.91 14.83 14.45
C HIS A 5 2.34 15.76 15.57
N ARG A 6 3.46 15.44 16.24
CA ARG A 6 4.11 16.37 17.18
C ARG A 6 4.87 17.45 16.43
N ILE A 7 5.04 18.63 17.04
CA ILE A 7 5.70 19.79 16.41
C ILE A 7 7.08 19.49 15.80
N HIS A 8 7.85 18.56 16.40
CA HIS A 8 9.14 18.14 15.85
C HIS A 8 8.99 17.45 14.48
N ARG A 9 7.99 16.58 14.35
CA ARG A 9 7.70 15.89 13.09
C ARG A 9 7.13 16.87 12.07
N VAL A 10 6.22 17.77 12.48
CA VAL A 10 5.67 18.82 11.62
C VAL A 10 6.77 19.71 11.04
N ALA A 11 7.72 20.18 11.87
CA ALA A 11 8.85 20.97 11.40
C ALA A 11 9.68 20.23 10.34
N LYS A 12 9.96 18.93 10.55
CA LYS A 12 10.67 18.09 9.58
C LYS A 12 9.86 17.89 8.29
N LEU A 13 8.54 17.71 8.39
CA LEU A 13 7.65 17.47 7.25
C LEU A 13 7.38 18.72 6.41
N THR A 14 7.46 19.91 7.00
CA THR A 14 7.12 21.19 6.36
C THR A 14 8.34 22.01 5.98
N GLY A 15 9.53 21.73 6.55
CA GLY A 15 10.71 22.56 6.38
C GLY A 15 10.67 23.90 7.12
N LEU A 16 9.62 24.15 7.93
CA LEU A 16 9.49 25.33 8.77
C LEU A 16 10.12 25.08 10.15
N SER A 17 10.72 26.13 10.74
CA SER A 17 11.22 26.02 12.12
C SER A 17 10.06 25.92 13.12
N LYS A 18 10.32 25.25 14.25
CA LYS A 18 9.32 25.09 15.33
C LYS A 18 8.82 26.45 15.83
N ASP A 19 9.68 27.46 15.83
CA ASP A 19 9.35 28.80 16.31
C ASP A 19 8.50 29.56 15.31
N VAL A 20 8.73 29.41 14.00
CA VAL A 20 7.85 29.96 12.96
C VAL A 20 6.44 29.38 13.07
N ILE A 21 6.32 28.05 13.24
CA ILE A 21 5.03 27.37 13.40
C ILE A 21 4.28 27.90 14.64
N ARG A 22 4.98 28.07 15.77
CA ARG A 22 4.40 28.63 17.01
C ARG A 22 3.99 30.10 16.88
N VAL A 23 4.76 30.88 16.13
CA VAL A 23 4.43 32.30 15.87
C VAL A 23 3.18 32.37 15.01
N TRP A 24 3.06 31.54 13.98
CA TRP A 24 1.87 31.53 13.12
C TRP A 24 0.62 31.03 13.84
N GLU A 25 0.75 29.97 14.66
CA GLU A 25 -0.29 29.51 15.57
C GLU A 25 -0.81 30.67 16.44
N ARG A 26 0.10 31.39 17.11
CA ARG A 26 -0.25 32.45 18.08
C ARG A 26 -0.80 33.72 17.43
N ARG A 27 -0.18 34.16 16.34
CA ARG A 27 -0.43 35.49 15.73
C ARG A 27 -1.61 35.47 14.77
N PHE A 28 -1.84 34.35 14.08
CA PHE A 28 -2.81 34.27 12.99
C PHE A 28 -3.92 33.26 13.25
N GLY A 29 -3.79 32.37 14.24
CA GLY A 29 -4.84 31.40 14.59
C GLY A 29 -5.18 30.38 13.49
N ILE A 30 -4.32 30.27 12.48
CA ILE A 30 -4.56 29.44 11.29
C ILE A 30 -4.35 27.93 11.54
N LEU A 31 -3.70 27.57 12.64
CA LEU A 31 -3.51 26.18 13.07
C LEU A 31 -4.43 25.88 14.26
N GLN A 32 -5.07 24.71 14.25
CA GLN A 32 -5.94 24.26 15.35
C GLN A 32 -5.41 22.96 15.98
N PRO A 33 -4.21 22.99 16.59
CA PRO A 33 -3.65 21.78 17.18
C PRO A 33 -4.48 21.30 18.37
N THR A 34 -4.76 20.00 18.42
CA THR A 34 -5.41 19.38 19.59
C THR A 34 -4.38 19.16 20.71
N ARG A 35 -4.83 19.18 21.96
CA ARG A 35 -3.98 18.80 23.10
C ARG A 35 -4.20 17.32 23.39
N GLY A 36 -3.15 16.50 23.22
CA GLY A 36 -3.19 15.10 23.63
C GLY A 36 -3.21 14.94 25.16
N ALA A 37 -3.45 13.72 25.64
CA ALA A 37 -3.47 13.37 27.08
C ALA A 37 -2.22 13.87 27.85
N ASN A 38 -1.06 13.94 27.18
CA ASN A 38 0.19 14.43 27.75
C ASN A 38 0.36 15.98 27.67
N ARG A 39 -0.72 16.75 27.45
CA ARG A 39 -0.76 18.21 27.29
C ARG A 39 0.07 18.80 26.13
N TYR A 40 0.74 17.97 25.33
CA TYR A 40 1.47 18.39 24.13
C TYR A 40 0.51 18.67 22.95
N ARG A 41 0.91 19.62 22.10
CA ARG A 41 0.22 19.97 20.86
C ARG A 41 0.41 18.87 19.80
N ASN A 42 -0.71 18.43 19.24
CA ASN A 42 -0.78 17.50 18.12
C ASN A 42 -1.43 18.21 16.93
N TYR A 43 -0.75 18.15 15.79
CA TYR A 43 -1.18 18.77 14.54
C TYR A 43 -1.75 17.69 13.64
N SER A 44 -2.86 17.96 12.97
CA SER A 44 -3.45 17.00 12.02
C SER A 44 -2.64 16.95 10.71
N ASP A 45 -2.91 15.95 9.87
CA ASP A 45 -2.41 15.93 8.49
C ASP A 45 -2.81 17.19 7.70
N GLU A 46 -3.99 17.76 7.99
CA GLU A 46 -4.46 19.00 7.37
C GLU A 46 -3.62 20.22 7.81
N ASP A 47 -3.20 20.26 9.08
CA ASP A 47 -2.29 21.30 9.55
C ASP A 47 -0.92 21.19 8.86
N VAL A 48 -0.43 19.96 8.64
CA VAL A 48 0.82 19.73 7.92
C VAL A 48 0.70 20.16 6.45
N ALA A 49 -0.41 19.83 5.79
CA ALA A 49 -0.66 20.23 4.40
C ALA A 49 -0.78 21.75 4.26
N LEU A 50 -1.51 22.40 5.17
CA LEU A 50 -1.65 23.85 5.22
C LEU A 50 -0.29 24.54 5.40
N LEU A 51 0.56 24.03 6.31
CA LEU A 51 1.88 24.60 6.56
C LEU A 51 2.82 24.46 5.35
N ARG A 52 2.75 23.36 4.61
CA ARG A 52 3.50 23.18 3.35
C ARG A 52 3.07 24.20 2.30
N PHE A 53 1.76 24.31 2.07
CA PHE A 53 1.20 25.27 1.12
C PHE A 53 1.61 26.72 1.46
N LEU A 54 1.52 27.10 2.74
CA LEU A 54 1.94 28.44 3.17
C LEU A 54 3.43 28.69 2.97
N LYS A 55 4.28 27.68 3.18
CA LYS A 55 5.71 27.81 2.88
C LYS A 55 5.97 28.01 1.39
N GLU A 56 5.31 27.26 0.52
CA GLU A 56 5.44 27.42 -0.93
C GLU A 56 5.02 28.81 -1.40
N GLN A 57 3.90 29.34 -0.89
CA GLN A 57 3.45 30.68 -1.22
C GLN A 57 4.42 31.78 -0.74
N LEU A 58 5.07 31.59 0.41
CA LEU A 58 6.10 32.51 0.91
C LEU A 58 7.38 32.42 0.09
N ASP A 59 7.81 31.22 -0.29
CA ASP A 59 9.00 31.02 -1.12
C ASP A 59 8.79 31.58 -2.54
N ALA A 60 7.54 31.66 -3.02
CA ALA A 60 7.13 32.34 -4.25
C ALA A 60 6.99 33.88 -4.11
N GLY A 61 7.32 34.46 -2.95
CA GLY A 61 7.29 35.91 -2.70
C GLY A 61 6.02 36.44 -2.05
N GLY A 62 5.08 35.57 -1.64
CA GLY A 62 3.88 35.96 -0.90
C GLY A 62 4.16 36.38 0.54
N SER A 63 3.16 36.99 1.20
CA SER A 63 3.23 37.42 2.61
C SER A 63 2.28 36.62 3.50
N ILE A 64 2.80 36.08 4.61
CA ILE A 64 1.99 35.34 5.60
C ILE A 64 0.85 36.17 6.17
N GLY A 65 1.04 37.49 6.29
CA GLY A 65 0.02 38.39 6.83
C GLY A 65 -1.16 38.60 5.86
N GLU A 66 -0.93 38.49 4.56
CA GLU A 66 -1.99 38.57 3.53
C GLU A 66 -2.70 37.23 3.40
N LEU A 67 -1.94 36.15 3.37
CA LEU A 67 -2.48 34.78 3.31
C LEU A 67 -3.37 34.48 4.52
N ALA A 68 -2.95 34.87 5.73
CA ALA A 68 -3.72 34.65 6.95
C ALA A 68 -5.11 35.31 6.95
N LYS A 69 -5.31 36.42 6.20
CA LYS A 69 -6.60 37.11 6.11
C LYS A 69 -7.67 36.31 5.36
N LEU A 70 -7.26 35.37 4.50
CA LEU A 70 -8.18 34.51 3.75
C LEU A 70 -8.95 33.55 4.67
N GLY A 71 -8.43 33.29 5.86
CA GLY A 71 -9.02 32.36 6.81
C GLY A 71 -8.63 30.91 6.52
N ARG A 72 -8.73 30.06 7.55
CA ARG A 72 -8.24 28.67 7.50
C ARG A 72 -8.94 27.83 6.44
N GLU A 73 -10.26 27.91 6.32
CA GLU A 73 -11.04 27.07 5.39
C GLU A 73 -10.69 27.36 3.93
N GLU A 74 -10.60 28.64 3.55
CA GLU A 74 -10.19 29.06 2.21
C GLU A 74 -8.74 28.65 1.91
N LEU A 75 -7.84 28.82 2.88
CA LEU A 75 -6.45 28.36 2.75
C LEU A 75 -6.35 26.83 2.63
N LEU A 76 -7.20 26.07 3.34
CA LEU A 76 -7.27 24.62 3.21
C LEU A 76 -7.88 24.21 1.86
N GLY A 77 -8.90 24.92 1.38
CA GLY A 77 -9.47 24.72 0.04
C GLY A 77 -8.42 24.94 -1.05
N ARG A 78 -7.67 26.04 -0.95
CA ARG A 78 -6.53 26.34 -1.84
C ARG A 78 -5.38 25.37 -1.64
N ALA A 79 -5.05 24.97 -0.42
CA ALA A 79 -4.04 23.96 -0.18
C ALA A 79 -4.46 22.60 -0.76
N ARG A 80 -5.74 22.24 -0.76
CA ARG A 80 -6.25 21.03 -1.41
C ARG A 80 -6.23 21.12 -2.93
N ALA A 81 -6.55 22.29 -3.49
CA ALA A 81 -6.56 22.54 -4.94
C ALA A 81 -5.15 22.79 -5.53
N SER A 82 -4.27 23.40 -4.75
CA SER A 82 -2.88 23.70 -5.08
C SER A 82 -1.93 22.61 -4.63
N ALA A 83 -2.33 21.71 -3.71
CA ALA A 83 -1.49 20.59 -3.34
C ALA A 83 -1.19 19.80 -4.61
N PRO A 84 0.08 19.77 -5.03
CA PRO A 84 0.53 18.64 -5.79
C PRO A 84 0.61 17.52 -4.74
N ARG A 85 -0.48 16.78 -4.53
CA ARG A 85 -0.46 15.56 -3.68
C ARG A 85 0.55 14.53 -4.18
N VAL A 86 1.11 14.75 -5.36
CA VAL A 86 2.01 13.88 -6.10
C VAL A 86 3.48 14.34 -6.00
N SER A 87 3.84 15.64 -6.07
CA SER A 87 5.21 16.04 -6.47
C SER A 87 6.36 15.81 -5.46
N PHE A 88 6.19 16.04 -4.15
CA PHE A 88 7.35 15.94 -3.21
C PHE A 88 7.62 14.50 -2.72
N VAL A 89 6.54 13.73 -2.57
CA VAL A 89 6.60 12.31 -2.23
C VAL A 89 6.99 11.50 -3.47
N ASP A 90 6.47 11.81 -4.67
CA ASP A 90 7.01 11.27 -5.92
C ASP A 90 8.48 11.62 -6.06
N ASN A 91 8.89 12.88 -5.89
CA ASN A 91 10.29 13.23 -6.07
C ASN A 91 11.23 12.43 -5.15
N THR A 92 10.77 12.09 -3.94
CA THR A 92 11.54 11.24 -3.02
C THR A 92 11.52 9.77 -3.46
N PHE A 93 10.34 9.22 -3.74
CA PHE A 93 10.18 7.81 -4.16
C PHE A 93 10.83 7.54 -5.52
N SER A 94 10.57 8.38 -6.53
CA SER A 94 11.22 8.30 -7.83
C SER A 94 12.74 8.43 -7.71
N ARG A 95 13.26 9.24 -6.79
CA ARG A 95 14.71 9.31 -6.54
C ARG A 95 15.24 8.01 -5.93
N LEU A 96 14.61 7.49 -4.88
CA LEU A 96 15.01 6.23 -4.25
C LEU A 96 14.92 5.05 -5.21
N LEU A 97 13.86 5.00 -6.03
CA LEU A 97 13.67 4.00 -7.07
C LEU A 97 14.77 4.09 -8.14
N ARG A 98 15.09 5.29 -8.65
CA ARG A 98 16.21 5.48 -9.59
C ARG A 98 17.54 5.03 -8.99
N GLU A 99 17.79 5.36 -7.71
CA GLU A 99 18.99 4.91 -7.01
C GLU A 99 19.03 3.37 -6.90
N LEU A 100 17.90 2.70 -6.64
CA LEU A 100 17.84 1.23 -6.61
C LEU A 100 18.13 0.62 -7.97
N LEU A 101 17.46 1.10 -9.02
CA LEU A 101 17.63 0.60 -10.39
C LEU A 101 19.06 0.81 -10.90
N SER A 102 19.71 1.92 -10.54
CA SER A 102 21.10 2.19 -10.92
C SER A 102 22.10 1.18 -10.32
N ALA A 103 21.71 0.38 -9.33
CA ALA A 103 22.56 -0.65 -8.73
C ALA A 103 22.42 -2.02 -9.40
N LEU A 104 21.55 -2.15 -10.42
CA LEU A 104 21.24 -3.41 -11.10
C LEU A 104 22.05 -3.62 -12.38
N ASN A 105 22.54 -2.55 -13.00
CA ASN A 105 23.39 -2.64 -14.20
C ASN A 105 24.47 -1.53 -14.22
N PRO A 106 25.76 -1.85 -13.94
CA PRO A 106 26.24 -3.17 -13.52
C PRO A 106 25.71 -3.54 -12.13
N PHE A 107 25.38 -4.82 -11.93
CA PHE A 107 24.86 -5.29 -10.65
C PHE A 107 25.91 -5.17 -9.53
N ASN A 108 25.54 -4.47 -8.46
CA ASN A 108 26.36 -4.39 -7.25
C ASN A 108 25.53 -4.73 -6.01
N ARG A 109 25.67 -5.97 -5.54
CA ARG A 109 24.98 -6.52 -4.37
C ARG A 109 25.01 -5.59 -3.15
N VAL A 110 26.20 -5.10 -2.80
CA VAL A 110 26.40 -4.30 -1.57
C VAL A 110 25.72 -2.93 -1.69
N ILE A 111 25.80 -2.30 -2.87
CA ILE A 111 25.14 -1.00 -3.11
C ILE A 111 23.63 -1.18 -3.11
N PHE A 112 23.12 -2.21 -3.81
CA PHE A 112 21.69 -2.49 -3.87
C PHE A 112 21.09 -2.73 -2.48
N GLU A 113 21.65 -3.64 -1.69
CA GLU A 113 21.14 -3.95 -0.34
C GLU A 113 21.16 -2.71 0.57
N LYS A 114 22.24 -1.91 0.54
CA LYS A 114 22.32 -0.67 1.32
C LYS A 114 21.25 0.33 0.92
N ARG A 115 21.02 0.52 -0.38
CA ARG A 115 19.98 1.44 -0.90
C ARG A 115 18.59 0.94 -0.54
N LEU A 116 18.33 -0.37 -0.66
CA LEU A 116 17.03 -0.95 -0.31
C LEU A 116 16.73 -0.79 1.18
N ASN A 117 17.71 -1.11 2.04
CA ASN A 117 17.59 -0.92 3.48
C ASN A 117 17.39 0.55 3.85
N GLY A 118 18.12 1.47 3.20
CA GLY A 118 17.95 2.91 3.40
C GLY A 118 16.56 3.41 2.97
N ALA A 119 16.07 2.94 1.83
CA ALA A 119 14.77 3.34 1.28
C ALA A 119 13.60 2.95 2.19
N VAL A 120 13.60 1.72 2.71
CA VAL A 120 12.53 1.24 3.61
C VAL A 120 12.62 1.82 5.04
N ALA A 121 13.76 2.37 5.44
CA ALA A 121 13.97 2.90 6.79
C ALA A 121 13.49 4.35 6.97
N VAL A 122 13.30 5.10 5.87
CA VAL A 122 13.04 6.56 5.93
C VAL A 122 11.55 6.92 5.84
N VAL A 123 10.69 5.96 5.50
CA VAL A 123 9.23 6.13 5.39
C VAL A 123 8.50 4.96 6.07
N PRO A 124 7.21 5.10 6.44
CA PRO A 124 6.39 3.98 6.89
C PRO A 124 6.41 2.83 5.88
N PHE A 125 6.40 1.58 6.36
CA PHE A 125 6.55 0.42 5.48
C PHE A 125 5.45 0.32 4.42
N GLU A 126 4.20 0.64 4.78
CA GLU A 126 3.07 0.75 3.84
C GLU A 126 3.37 1.73 2.70
N GLU A 127 3.94 2.90 3.01
CA GLU A 127 4.33 3.88 2.00
C GLU A 127 5.52 3.38 1.15
N ALA A 128 6.50 2.69 1.76
CA ALA A 128 7.60 2.06 1.03
C ALA A 128 7.10 0.97 0.08
N LEU A 129 6.09 0.20 0.48
CA LEU A 129 5.52 -0.88 -0.31
C LEU A 129 4.93 -0.36 -1.62
N HIS A 130 4.07 0.67 -1.55
CA HIS A 130 3.43 1.25 -2.73
C HIS A 130 4.33 2.22 -3.52
N GLY A 131 5.15 3.00 -2.83
CA GLY A 131 5.98 4.03 -3.47
C GLY A 131 7.31 3.50 -4.02
N ILE A 132 7.79 2.35 -3.54
CA ILE A 132 9.15 1.88 -3.84
C ILE A 132 9.18 0.40 -4.21
N LEU A 133 8.69 -0.50 -3.35
CA LEU A 133 8.90 -1.94 -3.54
C LEU A 133 8.10 -2.51 -4.71
N LEU A 134 6.81 -2.20 -4.82
CA LEU A 134 6.00 -2.63 -5.96
C LEU A 134 6.47 -1.98 -7.28
N PRO A 135 6.72 -0.66 -7.35
CA PRO A 135 7.31 -0.05 -8.55
C PRO A 135 8.69 -0.61 -8.92
N LEU A 136 9.52 -0.96 -7.93
CA LEU A 136 10.81 -1.63 -8.20
C LEU A 136 10.59 -2.99 -8.84
N GLN A 137 9.65 -3.79 -8.33
CA GLN A 137 9.34 -5.10 -8.90
C GLN A 137 8.88 -4.99 -10.37
N GLU A 138 7.99 -4.05 -10.67
CA GLU A 138 7.50 -3.80 -12.03
C GLU A 138 8.65 -3.40 -12.98
N GLN A 139 9.49 -2.46 -12.56
CA GLN A 139 10.63 -1.99 -13.36
C GLN A 139 11.69 -3.08 -13.55
N VAL A 140 11.93 -3.92 -12.54
CA VAL A 140 12.85 -5.06 -12.67
C VAL A 140 12.31 -6.11 -13.63
N GLY A 141 11.00 -6.39 -13.57
CA GLY A 141 10.34 -7.26 -14.55
C GLY A 141 10.49 -6.73 -15.98
N GLN A 142 10.31 -5.42 -16.18
CA GLN A 142 10.49 -4.78 -17.49
C GLN A 142 11.95 -4.87 -17.98
N LEU A 143 12.92 -4.56 -17.12
CA LEU A 143 14.34 -4.65 -17.47
C LEU A 143 14.75 -6.08 -17.85
N TRP A 144 14.20 -7.09 -17.16
CA TRP A 144 14.42 -8.48 -17.51
C TRP A 144 13.78 -8.84 -18.86
N HIS A 145 12.52 -8.42 -19.07
CA HIS A 145 11.80 -8.67 -20.33
C HIS A 145 12.52 -8.05 -21.55
N GLU A 146 13.08 -6.84 -21.37
CA GLU A 146 13.89 -6.15 -22.37
C GLU A 146 15.34 -6.65 -22.46
N SER A 147 15.71 -7.70 -21.73
CA SER A 147 17.06 -8.28 -21.69
C SER A 147 18.16 -7.32 -21.19
N HIS A 148 17.82 -6.29 -20.42
CA HIS A 148 18.77 -5.37 -19.77
C HIS A 148 19.39 -5.97 -18.49
N ILE A 149 18.73 -6.94 -17.87
CA ILE A 149 19.23 -7.72 -16.73
C ILE A 149 18.91 -9.20 -16.91
N ASP A 150 19.70 -10.07 -16.28
CA ASP A 150 19.46 -11.52 -16.28
C ASP A 150 18.36 -11.92 -15.28
N VAL A 151 17.71 -13.07 -15.53
CA VAL A 151 16.70 -13.65 -14.62
C VAL A 151 17.24 -13.87 -13.20
N ALA A 152 18.54 -14.16 -13.04
CA ALA A 152 19.16 -14.28 -11.72
C ALA A 152 19.13 -12.97 -10.93
N ILE A 153 19.24 -11.81 -11.60
CA ILE A 153 19.15 -10.50 -10.96
C ILE A 153 17.70 -10.19 -10.59
N GLU A 154 16.75 -10.48 -11.48
CA GLU A 154 15.32 -10.38 -11.19
C GLU A 154 14.97 -11.19 -9.94
N HIS A 155 15.30 -12.49 -9.92
CA HIS A 155 15.06 -13.37 -8.78
C HIS A 155 15.73 -12.84 -7.51
N TYR A 156 16.96 -12.35 -7.61
CA TYR A 156 17.65 -11.77 -6.46
C TYR A 156 16.89 -10.56 -5.88
N VAL A 157 16.42 -9.63 -6.71
CA VAL A 157 15.62 -8.48 -6.27
C VAL A 157 14.29 -8.93 -5.67
N THR A 158 13.56 -9.80 -6.36
CA THR A 158 12.28 -10.37 -5.93
C THR A 158 12.38 -10.99 -4.54
N LYS A 159 13.41 -11.82 -4.29
CA LYS A 159 13.63 -12.45 -2.98
C LYS A 159 13.93 -11.44 -1.88
N HIS A 160 14.63 -10.34 -2.18
CA HIS A 160 14.89 -9.28 -1.21
C HIS A 160 13.63 -8.48 -0.88
N ILE A 161 12.77 -8.19 -1.87
CA ILE A 161 11.48 -7.54 -1.64
C ILE A 161 10.59 -8.42 -0.76
N GLN A 162 10.45 -9.71 -1.10
CA GLN A 162 9.71 -10.69 -0.29
C GLN A 162 10.24 -10.70 1.16
N GLN A 163 11.55 -10.73 1.36
CA GLN A 163 12.17 -10.70 2.69
C GLN A 163 11.76 -9.45 3.50
N LYS A 164 11.65 -8.27 2.86
CA LYS A 164 11.19 -7.05 3.54
C LYS A 164 9.74 -7.15 3.96
N ILE A 165 8.87 -7.69 3.12
CA ILE A 165 7.44 -7.87 3.43
C ILE A 165 7.29 -8.87 4.59
N PHE A 166 7.97 -10.02 4.55
CA PHE A 166 7.97 -10.97 5.67
C PHE A 166 8.51 -10.37 6.97
N SER A 167 9.60 -9.60 6.90
CA SER A 167 10.16 -8.93 8.07
C SER A 167 9.19 -7.93 8.69
N ALA A 168 8.45 -7.17 7.86
CA ALA A 168 7.41 -6.26 8.33
C ALA A 168 6.22 -7.02 8.94
N MET A 169 5.77 -8.11 8.32
CA MET A 169 4.69 -8.96 8.85
C MET A 169 5.04 -9.59 10.19
N ASN A 170 6.30 -9.98 10.40
CA ASN A 170 6.77 -10.57 11.65
C ASN A 170 6.81 -9.57 12.82
N GLN A 171 6.76 -8.26 12.54
CA GLN A 171 6.65 -7.23 13.57
C GLN A 171 5.19 -6.95 13.97
N LEU A 172 4.22 -7.45 13.21
CA LEU A 172 2.80 -7.34 13.53
C LEU A 172 2.42 -8.38 14.59
N PRO A 173 1.48 -8.04 15.50
CA PRO A 173 0.96 -9.04 16.43
C PRO A 173 0.33 -10.21 15.68
N VAL A 174 0.37 -11.39 16.30
CA VAL A 174 -0.40 -12.53 15.83
C VAL A 174 -1.86 -12.24 16.15
N ALA A 175 -2.71 -12.25 15.13
CA ALA A 175 -4.14 -12.05 15.32
C ALA A 175 -4.76 -13.32 15.91
N GLU A 176 -5.22 -13.26 17.16
CA GLU A 176 -5.96 -14.36 17.80
C GLU A 176 -7.46 -14.34 17.39
N PHE A 177 -7.98 -13.16 17.11
CA PHE A 177 -9.36 -12.89 16.73
C PHE A 177 -9.42 -12.13 15.40
N GLY A 178 -10.62 -12.00 14.82
CA GLY A 178 -10.86 -11.28 13.57
C GLY A 178 -11.16 -12.20 12.39
N ALA A 179 -11.47 -11.58 11.25
CA ALA A 179 -11.83 -12.28 10.03
C ALA A 179 -10.70 -13.20 9.54
N LYS A 180 -11.05 -14.45 9.18
CA LYS A 180 -10.16 -15.41 8.54
C LYS A 180 -10.08 -15.10 7.06
N VAL A 181 -8.88 -14.85 6.55
CA VAL A 181 -8.64 -14.52 5.14
C VAL A 181 -7.67 -15.52 4.56
N VAL A 182 -8.02 -16.18 3.47
CA VAL A 182 -7.09 -17.01 2.68
C VAL A 182 -6.57 -16.16 1.52
N VAL A 183 -5.26 -16.20 1.26
CA VAL A 183 -4.64 -15.49 0.13
C VAL A 183 -3.73 -16.45 -0.64
N ALA A 184 -3.92 -16.55 -1.95
CA ALA A 184 -3.19 -17.47 -2.82
C ALA A 184 -3.04 -16.92 -4.25
N CYS A 185 -2.14 -17.52 -5.04
CA CYS A 185 -2.11 -17.38 -6.50
C CYS A 185 -2.66 -18.64 -7.18
N PRO A 186 -3.24 -18.52 -8.39
CA PRO A 186 -3.81 -19.65 -9.13
C PRO A 186 -2.71 -20.63 -9.60
N PRO A 187 -3.11 -21.83 -10.08
CA PRO A 187 -2.19 -22.77 -10.70
C PRO A 187 -1.42 -22.13 -11.86
N GLY A 188 -0.13 -22.39 -11.92
CA GLY A 188 0.77 -21.84 -12.94
C GLY A 188 1.25 -20.40 -12.70
N GLU A 189 0.73 -19.71 -11.68
CA GLU A 189 1.17 -18.35 -11.33
C GLU A 189 2.23 -18.39 -10.23
N GLU A 190 3.47 -18.07 -10.62
CA GLU A 190 4.64 -18.06 -9.74
C GLU A 190 4.90 -16.67 -9.10
N HIS A 191 4.23 -15.62 -9.57
CA HIS A 191 4.40 -14.27 -9.03
C HIS A 191 3.51 -14.06 -7.80
N ASP A 192 4.09 -14.11 -6.60
CA ASP A 192 3.35 -14.02 -5.33
C ASP A 192 3.50 -12.68 -4.59
N ILE A 193 4.29 -11.72 -5.09
CA ILE A 193 4.55 -10.45 -4.37
C ILE A 193 3.26 -9.65 -4.16
N ALA A 194 2.35 -9.67 -5.12
CA ALA A 194 1.03 -9.05 -4.98
C ALA A 194 0.21 -9.76 -3.88
N ALA A 195 0.20 -11.10 -3.87
CA ALA A 195 -0.44 -11.89 -2.82
C ALA A 195 0.17 -11.63 -1.42
N LEU A 196 1.50 -11.49 -1.34
CA LEU A 196 2.20 -11.10 -0.11
C LEU A 196 1.83 -9.69 0.34
N THR A 197 1.64 -8.76 -0.59
CA THR A 197 1.19 -7.39 -0.28
C THR A 197 -0.23 -7.39 0.26
N VAL A 198 -1.15 -8.13 -0.38
CA VAL A 198 -2.51 -8.35 0.13
C VAL A 198 -2.46 -8.95 1.54
N THR A 199 -1.61 -9.96 1.75
CA THR A 199 -1.41 -10.61 3.05
C THR A 199 -0.97 -9.60 4.12
N TYR A 200 0.02 -8.76 3.82
CA TYR A 200 0.48 -7.71 4.72
C TYR A 200 -0.66 -6.74 5.08
N ARG A 201 -1.42 -6.24 4.10
CA ARG A 201 -2.55 -5.33 4.33
C ARG A 201 -3.65 -5.95 5.19
N CYS A 202 -3.98 -7.22 4.97
CA CYS A 202 -4.93 -7.96 5.79
C CYS A 202 -4.42 -8.10 7.22
N ARG A 203 -3.13 -8.43 7.41
CA ARG A 203 -2.51 -8.55 8.74
C ARG A 203 -2.48 -7.21 9.50
N VAL A 204 -2.20 -6.11 8.82
CA VAL A 204 -2.23 -4.75 9.41
C VAL A 204 -3.62 -4.40 9.95
N ARG A 205 -4.68 -4.95 9.33
CA ARG A 205 -6.08 -4.79 9.77
C ARG A 205 -6.54 -5.79 10.84
N GLY A 206 -5.65 -6.64 11.32
CA GLY A 206 -5.96 -7.64 12.35
C GLY A 206 -6.69 -8.88 11.83
N CYS A 207 -6.64 -9.15 10.52
CA CYS A 207 -7.17 -10.40 9.98
C CYS A 207 -6.27 -11.60 10.34
N ARG A 208 -6.89 -12.77 10.49
CA ARG A 208 -6.22 -14.08 10.61
C ARG A 208 -5.94 -14.61 9.21
N VAL A 209 -4.74 -14.35 8.71
CA VAL A 209 -4.42 -14.60 7.30
C VAL A 209 -3.71 -15.94 7.10
N TYR A 210 -4.23 -16.76 6.19
CA TYR A 210 -3.62 -17.98 5.67
C TYR A 210 -3.03 -17.65 4.30
N HIS A 211 -1.74 -17.33 4.28
CA HIS A 211 -1.00 -17.08 3.05
C HIS A 211 -0.46 -18.39 2.49
N LEU A 212 -0.92 -18.77 1.29
CA LEU A 212 -0.55 -20.05 0.65
C LEU A 212 0.56 -19.91 -0.39
N GLY A 213 0.85 -18.69 -0.83
CA GLY A 213 1.87 -18.40 -1.83
C GLY A 213 1.42 -18.66 -3.27
N ALA A 214 2.41 -18.89 -4.11
CA ALA A 214 2.29 -19.14 -5.55
C ALA A 214 1.66 -20.50 -5.88
N ASN A 215 1.16 -20.63 -7.13
CA ASN A 215 0.88 -21.90 -7.79
C ASN A 215 0.03 -22.89 -6.96
N VAL A 216 -1.11 -22.43 -6.43
CA VAL A 216 -1.96 -23.24 -5.56
C VAL A 216 -3.03 -23.99 -6.36
N PRO A 217 -3.05 -25.33 -6.35
CA PRO A 217 -4.10 -26.12 -7.01
C PRO A 217 -5.50 -25.81 -6.45
N ILE A 218 -6.50 -25.66 -7.32
CA ILE A 218 -7.89 -25.34 -6.94
C ILE A 218 -8.43 -26.34 -5.92
N ALA A 219 -8.28 -27.65 -6.16
CA ALA A 219 -8.71 -28.68 -5.22
C ALA A 219 -8.06 -28.53 -3.82
N SER A 220 -6.78 -28.12 -3.75
CA SER A 220 -6.10 -27.90 -2.46
C SER A 220 -6.62 -26.66 -1.74
N LEU A 221 -6.90 -25.59 -2.50
CA LEU A 221 -7.54 -24.37 -1.99
C LEU A 221 -8.95 -24.67 -1.46
N THR A 222 -9.77 -25.40 -2.22
CA THR A 222 -11.11 -25.83 -1.83
C THR A 222 -11.07 -26.64 -0.53
N ASN A 223 -10.17 -27.62 -0.44
CA ASN A 223 -9.99 -28.44 0.75
C ASN A 223 -9.61 -27.62 1.99
N LEU A 224 -8.75 -26.61 1.84
CA LEU A 224 -8.41 -25.71 2.94
C LEU A 224 -9.61 -24.85 3.33
N CYS A 225 -10.30 -24.26 2.35
CA CYS A 225 -11.46 -23.41 2.59
C CYS A 225 -12.56 -24.17 3.34
N GLY A 226 -12.83 -25.43 2.97
CA GLY A 226 -13.79 -26.27 3.68
C GLY A 226 -13.41 -26.64 5.12
N ARG A 227 -12.10 -26.59 5.48
CA ARG A 227 -11.61 -26.87 6.84
C ARG A 227 -11.53 -25.61 7.71
N VAL A 228 -11.05 -24.52 7.12
CA VAL A 228 -10.81 -23.26 7.81
C VAL A 228 -12.05 -22.40 7.86
N GLU A 229 -12.99 -22.57 6.92
CA GLU A 229 -14.19 -21.74 6.73
C GLU A 229 -13.85 -20.24 6.74
N PRO A 230 -13.04 -19.75 5.79
CA PRO A 230 -12.62 -18.35 5.77
C PRO A 230 -13.79 -17.41 5.50
N ASP A 231 -13.73 -16.21 6.08
CA ASP A 231 -14.69 -15.13 5.81
C ASP A 231 -14.47 -14.50 4.42
N LEU A 232 -13.25 -14.67 3.88
CA LEU A 232 -12.84 -14.20 2.56
C LEU A 232 -11.67 -15.04 2.02
N THR A 233 -11.76 -15.46 0.76
CA THR A 233 -10.62 -15.99 -0.02
C THR A 233 -10.27 -14.99 -1.11
N ILE A 234 -8.99 -14.62 -1.22
CA ILE A 234 -8.47 -13.69 -2.24
C ILE A 234 -7.49 -14.43 -3.13
N MET A 235 -7.76 -14.45 -4.44
CA MET A 235 -6.82 -14.95 -5.45
C MET A 235 -6.12 -13.78 -6.15
N SER A 236 -4.79 -13.79 -6.15
CA SER A 236 -3.98 -12.80 -6.84
C SER A 236 -3.65 -13.29 -8.25
N PHE A 237 -4.03 -12.50 -9.26
CA PHE A 237 -3.73 -12.69 -10.68
C PHE A 237 -2.87 -11.53 -11.19
N PRO A 238 -1.53 -11.58 -11.00
CA PRO A 238 -0.61 -10.61 -11.57
C PRO A 238 -0.67 -10.56 -13.10
N LEU A 239 -0.76 -11.72 -13.76
CA LEU A 239 -0.77 -11.83 -15.22
C LEU A 239 -2.12 -12.34 -15.76
N ALA A 240 -2.47 -11.89 -16.97
CA ALA A 240 -3.64 -12.39 -17.68
C ALA A 240 -3.34 -13.76 -18.31
N LEU A 241 -4.33 -14.64 -18.30
CA LEU A 241 -4.28 -15.93 -18.99
C LEU A 241 -4.85 -15.78 -20.41
N SER A 242 -4.58 -16.76 -21.28
CA SER A 242 -5.31 -16.87 -22.55
C SER A 242 -6.79 -17.16 -22.28
N ASP A 243 -7.67 -16.76 -23.20
CA ASP A 243 -9.13 -16.86 -23.02
C ASP A 243 -9.61 -18.28 -22.64
N ASP A 244 -9.04 -19.31 -23.27
CA ASP A 244 -9.38 -20.71 -22.98
C ASP A 244 -8.97 -21.11 -21.55
N MET A 245 -7.72 -20.83 -21.17
CA MET A 245 -7.20 -21.14 -19.82
C MET A 245 -7.90 -20.31 -18.74
N ALA A 246 -8.21 -19.05 -19.03
CA ALA A 246 -8.97 -18.17 -18.15
C ALA A 246 -10.36 -18.75 -17.89
N THR A 247 -11.08 -19.14 -18.94
CA THR A 247 -12.44 -19.68 -18.84
C THR A 247 -12.46 -20.96 -18.01
N GLU A 248 -11.55 -21.90 -18.28
CA GLU A 248 -11.44 -23.16 -17.53
C GLU A 248 -11.17 -22.93 -16.04
N LEU A 249 -10.16 -22.10 -15.74
CA LEU A 249 -9.77 -21.81 -14.36
C LEU A 249 -10.86 -21.06 -13.59
N ILE A 250 -11.49 -20.06 -14.21
CA ILE A 250 -12.54 -19.25 -13.59
C ILE A 250 -13.78 -20.10 -13.32
N GLN A 251 -14.12 -21.01 -14.24
CA GLN A 251 -15.20 -21.96 -14.02
C GLN A 251 -14.90 -22.90 -12.85
N ALA A 252 -13.67 -23.43 -12.75
CA ALA A 252 -13.27 -24.25 -11.61
C ALA A 252 -13.33 -23.49 -10.27
N LEU A 253 -12.93 -22.21 -10.25
CA LEU A 253 -13.07 -21.35 -9.07
C LEU A 253 -14.53 -21.11 -8.68
N ALA A 254 -15.41 -20.93 -9.66
CA ALA A 254 -16.84 -20.75 -9.45
C ALA A 254 -17.51 -22.02 -8.91
N ASP A 255 -17.14 -23.18 -9.44
CA ASP A 255 -17.76 -24.47 -9.09
C ASP A 255 -17.23 -25.08 -7.80
N GLU A 256 -15.94 -24.89 -7.49
CA GLU A 256 -15.30 -25.56 -6.34
C GLU A 256 -15.10 -24.63 -5.13
N VAL A 257 -14.65 -23.39 -5.35
CA VAL A 257 -14.21 -22.51 -4.24
C VAL A 257 -15.34 -21.60 -3.77
N SER A 258 -16.07 -20.99 -4.70
CA SER A 258 -17.17 -20.05 -4.37
C SER A 258 -18.29 -20.66 -3.50
N PRO A 259 -18.62 -21.97 -3.59
CA PRO A 259 -19.60 -22.58 -2.69
C PRO A 259 -19.12 -22.72 -1.24
N VAL A 260 -17.80 -22.71 -0.99
CA VAL A 260 -17.22 -22.94 0.35
C VAL A 260 -16.53 -21.69 0.93
N SER A 261 -16.41 -20.61 0.16
CA SER A 261 -15.82 -19.34 0.61
C SER A 261 -16.34 -18.15 -0.21
N ASN A 262 -16.40 -16.99 0.43
CA ASN A 262 -16.57 -15.70 -0.26
C ASN A 262 -15.30 -15.39 -1.07
N LEU A 263 -15.33 -15.66 -2.38
CA LEU A 263 -14.19 -15.51 -3.27
C LEU A 263 -14.13 -14.10 -3.88
N ALA A 264 -12.95 -13.49 -3.79
CA ALA A 264 -12.60 -12.28 -4.54
C ALA A 264 -11.26 -12.49 -5.26
N VAL A 265 -11.06 -11.73 -6.34
CA VAL A 265 -9.82 -11.76 -7.13
C VAL A 265 -9.25 -10.36 -7.30
N GLY A 266 -7.95 -10.25 -7.55
CA GLY A 266 -7.32 -8.95 -7.81
C GLY A 266 -6.01 -9.09 -8.56
N GLY A 267 -5.43 -7.97 -8.98
CA GLY A 267 -4.21 -7.92 -9.80
C GLY A 267 -4.51 -7.59 -11.27
N HIS A 268 -3.47 -7.18 -12.01
CA HIS A 268 -3.62 -6.71 -13.39
C HIS A 268 -4.26 -7.76 -14.32
N GLY A 269 -3.91 -9.04 -14.13
CA GLY A 269 -4.53 -10.15 -14.84
C GLY A 269 -6.03 -10.28 -14.56
N ALA A 270 -6.44 -10.18 -13.30
CA ALA A 270 -7.87 -10.21 -12.95
C ALA A 270 -8.65 -9.05 -13.56
N ILE A 271 -8.06 -7.86 -13.60
CA ILE A 271 -8.67 -6.67 -14.22
C ILE A 271 -8.84 -6.89 -15.73
N ALA A 272 -7.81 -7.43 -16.41
CA ALA A 272 -7.88 -7.74 -17.83
C ALA A 272 -8.94 -8.79 -18.16
N MET A 273 -9.21 -9.72 -17.24
CA MET A 273 -10.19 -10.81 -17.39
C MET A 273 -11.53 -10.51 -16.67
N ARG A 274 -11.82 -9.24 -16.35
CA ARG A 274 -12.95 -8.84 -15.50
C ARG A 274 -14.28 -9.41 -15.95
N ASP A 275 -14.59 -9.26 -17.24
CA ASP A 275 -15.88 -9.70 -17.79
C ASP A 275 -16.11 -11.20 -17.58
N VAL A 276 -15.05 -12.01 -17.57
CA VAL A 276 -15.14 -13.45 -17.35
C VAL A 276 -15.45 -13.74 -15.87
N PHE A 277 -14.75 -13.08 -14.95
CA PHE A 277 -14.99 -13.24 -13.50
C PHE A 277 -16.40 -12.78 -13.10
N GLU A 278 -16.86 -11.64 -13.61
CA GLU A 278 -18.19 -11.10 -13.28
C GLU A 278 -19.32 -11.99 -13.79
N ARG A 279 -19.17 -12.59 -14.97
CA ARG A 279 -20.12 -13.59 -15.51
C ARG A 279 -20.23 -14.83 -14.61
N SER A 280 -19.14 -15.20 -13.94
CA SER A 280 -19.09 -16.29 -12.97
C SER A 280 -19.40 -15.84 -11.53
N HIS A 281 -19.91 -14.61 -11.35
CA HIS A 281 -20.25 -14.02 -10.05
C HIS A 281 -19.09 -13.92 -9.04
N ILE A 282 -17.86 -13.83 -9.55
CA ILE A 282 -16.66 -13.64 -8.72
C ILE A 282 -16.31 -12.15 -8.68
N GLU A 283 -16.15 -11.60 -7.48
CA GLU A 283 -15.86 -10.18 -7.29
C GLU A 283 -14.41 -9.85 -7.68
N VAL A 284 -14.23 -8.83 -8.53
CA VAL A 284 -12.92 -8.30 -8.91
C VAL A 284 -12.61 -7.04 -8.08
N LEU A 285 -11.52 -7.09 -7.33
CA LEU A 285 -10.98 -5.95 -6.58
C LEU A 285 -10.03 -5.18 -7.49
N GLU A 286 -10.44 -3.97 -7.90
CA GLU A 286 -9.71 -3.14 -8.86
C GLU A 286 -8.38 -2.60 -8.30
N ASP A 287 -8.36 -2.29 -7.01
CA ASP A 287 -7.21 -1.69 -6.36
C ASP A 287 -7.16 -2.05 -4.87
N PHE A 288 -6.13 -1.56 -4.20
CA PHE A 288 -5.98 -1.75 -2.76
C PHE A 288 -7.03 -0.99 -1.93
N ALA A 289 -7.66 0.06 -2.46
CA ALA A 289 -8.73 0.77 -1.76
C ALA A 289 -10.03 -0.06 -1.74
N ALA A 290 -10.34 -0.78 -2.83
CA ALA A 290 -11.44 -1.73 -2.90
C ALA A 290 -11.24 -2.87 -1.89
N LEU A 291 -10.02 -3.41 -1.81
CA LEU A 291 -9.65 -4.40 -0.78
C LEU A 291 -9.89 -3.83 0.63
N ASP A 292 -9.39 -2.63 0.90
CA ASP A 292 -9.53 -1.98 2.20
C ASP A 292 -11.00 -1.80 2.60
N HIS A 293 -11.84 -1.36 1.68
CA HIS A 293 -13.28 -1.21 1.89
C HIS A 293 -13.97 -2.56 2.19
N LYS A 294 -13.57 -3.63 1.49
CA LYS A 294 -14.10 -4.98 1.73
C LYS A 294 -13.69 -5.50 3.11
N LEU A 295 -12.43 -5.31 3.51
CA LEU A 295 -11.94 -5.68 4.84
C LEU A 295 -12.64 -4.89 5.95
N ASP A 296 -12.84 -3.58 5.77
CA ASP A 296 -13.56 -2.74 6.73
C ASP A 296 -15.00 -3.21 6.94
N ARG A 297 -15.67 -3.68 5.89
CA ARG A 297 -17.01 -4.28 5.99
C ARG A 297 -17.00 -5.59 6.77
N LEU A 298 -16.05 -6.48 6.49
CA LEU A 298 -15.90 -7.75 7.20
C LEU A 298 -15.64 -7.53 8.69
N MET A 299 -14.81 -6.55 9.04
CA MET A 299 -14.48 -6.25 10.44
C MET A 299 -15.62 -5.56 11.21
N ARG A 300 -16.60 -4.96 10.53
CA ARG A 300 -17.79 -4.36 11.15
C ARG A 300 -18.94 -5.34 11.36
N GLN A 301 -18.95 -6.45 10.63
CA GLN A 301 -19.94 -7.49 10.87
C GLN A 301 -19.63 -8.15 12.22
N PRO A 302 -20.61 -8.31 13.12
CA PRO A 302 -20.38 -9.06 14.34
C PRO A 302 -19.93 -10.45 13.93
N LEU A 303 -18.80 -10.91 14.50
CA LEU A 303 -18.23 -12.24 14.28
C LEU A 303 -19.30 -13.28 14.64
N SER A 304 -20.14 -13.63 13.67
CA SER A 304 -21.14 -14.67 13.86
C SER A 304 -20.43 -16.00 13.68
N ARG A 305 -20.02 -16.57 14.80
CA ARG A 305 -19.78 -18.00 15.09
C ARG A 305 -18.63 -18.10 16.11
N ALA A 306 -19.05 -18.16 17.38
CA ALA A 306 -18.31 -18.84 18.42
C ALA A 306 -18.56 -20.35 18.30
#